data_AF-A0A2E2SRK6-F1
#
_entry.id   AF-A0A2E2SRK6-F1
#
_cell.length_a   1.000
_cell.length_b   1.000
_cell.length_c   1.000
_cell.angle_alpha   90.00
_cell.angle_beta   90.00
_cell.angle_gamma   90.00
#
_symmetry.space_group_name_H-M   'P 1'
#
loop_
_entity.id
_entity.type
_entity.pdbx_description
1 polymer ?
#
loop_
_entity_poly.entity_id
_entity_poly.type
_entity_poly.pdbx_seq_one_letter_code
_entity_poly.pdbx_strand_id
1 'polypeptide(L)'
;MIARYVSWPMFFAALCLWLLSASFAHAQLSSPVPLSGYAWSSTIGWVSFSGPGYGVDIETNGDLDGYAWSSTIGWIKFGGLSSFPSGGSDANLDISTNEATGWARACAGTEFGDCSTMADHPGGWDGWISLNCSNTGGCGTSSYVVGAGGGVLTGYAWGSSVIGWLDVSNVTFTAPCSPGFQCLADLSGYEQTDQWCQVVNTTNCSSPLICDTGNPGSCVANTLAGSISVRPAAARSGDTTEITWSSTDAISCTVEQQNAAGNASQSWTGLSGTETSDPVNQFTIFSLMCTNAGGIPEYEVASTSMDIIPLNIET
;
A
#
# COMPACT_ATOMS: atom_id res chain seq x y z
N MET A 1 49.59 37.82 -40.53
CA MET A 1 50.33 36.84 -41.34
C MET A 1 51.12 35.93 -40.40
N ILE A 2 50.48 34.93 -39.80
CA ILE A 2 51.10 33.78 -39.12
C ILE A 2 50.17 32.60 -39.36
N ALA A 3 50.73 31.46 -39.79
CA ALA A 3 50.04 30.34 -40.39
C ALA A 3 49.98 29.11 -39.46
N ARG A 4 48.79 28.47 -39.47
CA ARG A 4 48.49 27.02 -39.57
C ARG A 4 49.07 25.99 -38.57
N TYR A 5 48.15 25.31 -37.86
CA TYR A 5 48.15 23.88 -37.51
C TYR A 5 46.67 23.40 -37.64
N VAL A 6 46.22 22.62 -38.64
CA VAL A 6 46.35 21.17 -38.93
C VAL A 6 45.39 20.27 -38.10
N SER A 7 44.34 19.76 -38.79
CA SER A 7 43.56 18.47 -38.71
C SER A 7 43.33 17.77 -37.35
N TRP A 8 42.22 17.08 -37.00
CA TRP A 8 41.10 16.41 -37.71
C TRP A 8 39.97 16.07 -36.67
N PRO A 9 38.82 15.47 -37.06
CA PRO A 9 37.56 15.41 -36.29
C PRO A 9 37.44 14.15 -35.40
N MET A 10 36.49 14.12 -34.44
CA MET A 10 35.78 12.89 -33.98
C MET A 10 34.72 13.18 -32.90
N PHE A 11 33.50 12.67 -33.15
CA PHE A 11 32.53 12.04 -32.24
C PHE A 11 32.64 12.28 -30.71
N PHE A 12 31.54 12.66 -30.05
CA PHE A 12 30.76 11.73 -29.19
C PHE A 12 29.53 12.43 -28.57
N ALA A 13 28.41 11.70 -28.57
CA ALA A 13 27.16 12.02 -27.90
C ALA A 13 27.28 11.95 -26.37
N ALA A 14 26.62 12.86 -25.66
CA ALA A 14 26.21 12.81 -24.25
C ALA A 14 25.50 14.15 -23.96
N LEU A 15 24.41 14.28 -23.21
CA LEU A 15 23.77 13.40 -22.26
C LEU A 15 22.35 13.96 -22.07
N CYS A 16 21.35 13.10 -22.25
CA CYS A 16 19.97 13.37 -21.88
C CYS A 16 19.93 13.66 -20.38
N LEU A 17 19.59 14.90 -20.00
CA LEU A 17 19.42 15.28 -18.60
C LEU A 17 18.11 16.06 -18.43
N TRP A 18 17.24 15.44 -17.64
CA TRP A 18 16.11 16.02 -16.91
C TRP A 18 14.84 16.36 -17.71
N LEU A 19 13.95 15.37 -17.72
CA LEU A 19 12.68 15.46 -16.98
C LEU A 19 12.35 14.02 -16.51
N LEU A 20 12.98 13.59 -15.42
CA LEU A 20 12.36 12.55 -14.59
C LEU A 20 11.16 13.25 -13.94
N SER A 21 10.01 13.23 -14.61
CA SER A 21 8.75 13.28 -13.90
C SER A 21 8.76 12.08 -12.97
N ALA A 22 9.03 12.31 -11.69
CA ALA A 22 8.68 11.36 -10.66
C ALA A 22 7.16 11.21 -10.75
N SER A 23 6.70 10.19 -11.46
CA SER A 23 5.34 9.71 -11.31
C SER A 23 5.22 9.32 -9.85
N PHE A 24 4.49 10.10 -9.07
CA PHE A 24 4.01 9.63 -7.79
C PHE A 24 3.20 8.39 -8.11
N ALA A 25 3.75 7.22 -7.78
CA ALA A 25 2.99 5.99 -7.80
C ALA A 25 1.92 6.15 -6.72
N HIS A 26 0.74 6.63 -7.13
CA HIS A 26 -0.44 6.54 -6.29
C HIS A 26 -0.70 5.05 -6.13
N ALA A 27 -0.68 4.58 -4.88
CA ALA A 27 -1.57 3.56 -4.36
C ALA A 27 -2.47 2.91 -5.43
N GLN A 28 -2.02 1.82 -6.07
CA GLN A 28 -2.84 1.13 -7.06
C GLN A 28 -3.55 -0.05 -6.41
N LEU A 29 -4.86 -0.19 -6.65
CA LEU A 29 -5.60 -1.38 -6.24
C LEU A 29 -5.02 -2.60 -6.97
N SER A 30 -5.09 -3.77 -6.35
CA SER A 30 -4.59 -5.02 -6.95
C SER A 30 -5.48 -5.56 -8.07
N SER A 31 -6.74 -5.13 -8.12
CA SER A 31 -7.72 -5.43 -9.17
C SER A 31 -8.83 -4.37 -9.21
N PRO A 32 -9.55 -4.22 -10.33
CA PRO A 32 -10.73 -3.37 -10.40
C PRO A 32 -11.82 -3.79 -9.41
N VAL A 33 -12.60 -2.83 -8.91
CA VAL A 33 -13.67 -3.03 -7.92
C VAL A 33 -15.02 -2.68 -8.55
N PRO A 34 -15.90 -3.66 -8.78
CA PRO A 34 -17.17 -3.40 -9.43
C PRO A 34 -18.17 -2.66 -8.54
N LEU A 35 -18.85 -1.67 -9.12
CA LEU A 35 -19.97 -0.99 -8.49
C LEU A 35 -21.28 -1.76 -8.73
N SER A 36 -22.21 -1.61 -7.81
CA SER A 36 -23.52 -2.26 -7.84
C SER A 36 -24.59 -1.35 -7.23
N GLY A 37 -25.86 -1.73 -7.36
CA GLY A 37 -26.96 -0.92 -6.85
C GLY A 37 -27.37 0.20 -7.81
N TYR A 38 -28.02 1.23 -7.27
CA TYR A 38 -28.72 2.25 -8.04
C TYR A 38 -28.48 3.65 -7.49
N ALA A 39 -28.35 4.63 -8.38
CA ALA A 39 -28.48 6.04 -8.06
C ALA A 39 -29.90 6.53 -8.38
N TRP A 40 -30.30 7.63 -7.75
CA TRP A 40 -31.62 8.23 -7.92
C TRP A 40 -31.54 9.71 -8.26
N SER A 41 -32.33 10.13 -9.25
CA SER A 41 -32.62 11.54 -9.51
C SER A 41 -34.13 11.77 -9.53
N SER A 42 -34.57 12.90 -8.99
CA SER A 42 -35.97 13.31 -9.04
C SER A 42 -36.48 13.58 -10.46
N THR A 43 -35.59 13.84 -11.42
CA THR A 43 -35.95 14.24 -12.79
C THR A 43 -35.93 13.08 -13.76
N ILE A 44 -34.97 12.15 -13.62
CA ILE A 44 -34.78 11.02 -14.54
C ILE A 44 -35.07 9.65 -13.91
N GLY A 45 -35.31 9.60 -12.60
CA GLY A 45 -35.55 8.37 -11.85
C GLY A 45 -34.27 7.57 -11.58
N TRP A 46 -34.40 6.24 -11.62
CA TRP A 46 -33.31 5.31 -11.28
C TRP A 46 -32.24 5.23 -12.37
N VAL A 47 -30.99 5.09 -11.92
CA VAL A 47 -29.81 4.78 -12.72
C VAL A 47 -29.16 3.53 -12.14
N SER A 48 -29.08 2.45 -12.91
CA SER A 48 -28.45 1.18 -12.53
C SER A 48 -26.96 1.21 -12.81
N PHE A 49 -26.12 0.92 -11.81
CA PHE A 49 -24.66 0.87 -11.97
C PHE A 49 -24.13 -0.50 -12.39
N SER A 50 -25.00 -1.52 -12.47
CA SER A 50 -24.63 -2.87 -12.90
C SER A 50 -25.81 -3.60 -13.55
N GLY A 51 -25.51 -4.54 -14.43
CA GLY A 51 -26.50 -5.45 -15.01
C GLY A 51 -25.88 -6.49 -15.93
N PRO A 52 -26.70 -7.30 -16.63
CA PRO A 52 -26.17 -8.33 -17.53
C PRO A 52 -25.36 -7.70 -18.68
N GLY A 53 -24.03 -7.88 -18.64
CA GLY A 53 -23.12 -7.41 -19.69
C GLY A 53 -22.72 -5.93 -19.61
N TYR A 54 -23.02 -5.24 -18.51
CA TYR A 54 -22.56 -3.86 -18.28
C TYR A 54 -22.36 -3.58 -16.78
N GLY A 55 -21.55 -2.58 -16.48
CA GLY A 55 -21.34 -2.06 -15.14
C GLY A 55 -20.36 -0.91 -15.15
N VAL A 56 -20.21 -0.27 -14.00
CA VAL A 56 -19.15 0.70 -13.74
C VAL A 56 -18.20 0.10 -12.72
N ASP A 57 -16.91 0.13 -13.01
CA ASP A 57 -15.86 -0.41 -12.14
C ASP A 57 -14.96 0.74 -11.67
N ILE A 58 -14.46 0.66 -10.42
CA ILE A 58 -13.35 1.47 -9.95
C ILE A 58 -12.07 0.73 -10.35
N GLU A 59 -11.38 1.24 -11.35
CA GLU A 59 -10.14 0.70 -11.88
C GLU A 59 -8.98 0.83 -10.88
N THR A 60 -7.88 0.14 -11.17
CA THR A 60 -6.74 0.07 -10.23
C THR A 60 -6.06 1.39 -9.95
N ASN A 61 -6.25 2.39 -10.81
CA ASN A 61 -5.77 3.77 -10.63
C ASN A 61 -6.84 4.72 -10.05
N GLY A 62 -8.01 4.20 -9.66
CA GLY A 62 -9.13 4.98 -9.18
C GLY A 62 -10.08 5.50 -10.27
N ASP A 63 -9.76 5.33 -11.56
CA ASP A 63 -10.67 5.75 -12.63
C ASP A 63 -11.98 4.96 -12.54
N LEU A 64 -13.12 5.61 -12.76
CA LEU A 64 -14.39 4.93 -12.93
C LEU A 64 -14.56 4.65 -14.41
N ASP A 65 -14.61 3.39 -14.83
CA ASP A 65 -14.81 3.04 -16.24
C ASP A 65 -16.05 2.16 -16.44
N GLY A 66 -16.61 2.21 -17.65
CA GLY A 66 -17.80 1.45 -18.03
C GLY A 66 -19.07 2.30 -18.17
N TYR A 67 -20.22 1.63 -18.02
CA TYR A 67 -21.53 2.21 -18.31
C TYR A 67 -22.55 1.92 -17.22
N ALA A 68 -23.32 2.94 -16.85
CA ALA A 68 -24.55 2.83 -16.09
C ALA A 68 -25.79 3.00 -17.02
N TRP A 69 -26.95 2.51 -16.59
CA TRP A 69 -28.16 2.52 -17.40
C TRP A 69 -29.33 3.22 -16.70
N SER A 70 -29.99 4.14 -17.41
CA SER A 70 -31.29 4.68 -17.02
C SER A 70 -32.34 4.34 -18.08
N SER A 71 -33.53 3.95 -17.63
CA SER A 71 -34.68 3.76 -18.55
C SER A 71 -35.17 5.07 -19.18
N THR A 72 -34.81 6.22 -18.62
CA THR A 72 -35.27 7.55 -19.07
C THR A 72 -34.30 8.18 -20.07
N ILE A 73 -33.00 8.10 -19.81
CA ILE A 73 -31.95 8.79 -20.60
C ILE A 73 -30.94 7.83 -21.26
N GLY A 74 -31.12 6.52 -21.10
CA GLY A 74 -30.25 5.51 -21.68
C GLY A 74 -28.90 5.37 -20.96
N TRP A 75 -27.86 5.10 -21.73
CA TRP A 75 -26.51 4.85 -21.24
C TRP A 75 -25.84 6.09 -20.67
N ILE A 76 -25.10 5.91 -19.59
CA ILE A 76 -24.21 6.91 -18.99
C ILE A 76 -22.81 6.30 -18.93
N LYS A 77 -21.83 6.94 -19.57
CA LYS A 77 -20.45 6.47 -19.69
C LYS A 77 -19.56 7.15 -18.64
N PHE A 78 -18.70 6.38 -17.96
CA PHE A 78 -17.84 6.88 -16.88
C PHE A 78 -16.35 7.06 -17.24
N GLY A 79 -15.86 6.49 -18.35
CA GLY A 79 -14.48 6.67 -18.80
C GLY A 79 -14.32 6.82 -20.31
N GLY A 80 -13.10 7.13 -20.76
CA GLY A 80 -12.79 7.32 -22.18
C GLY A 80 -13.60 8.46 -22.80
N LEU A 81 -13.74 9.55 -22.05
CA LEU A 81 -14.40 10.78 -22.47
C LEU A 81 -13.34 11.79 -22.94
N SER A 82 -13.81 12.86 -23.56
CA SER A 82 -12.98 13.97 -24.03
C SER A 82 -13.84 15.21 -24.18
N SER A 83 -13.20 16.36 -24.40
CA SER A 83 -13.89 17.65 -24.59
C SER A 83 -14.76 18.06 -23.39
N PHE A 84 -14.20 17.92 -22.18
CA PHE A 84 -14.89 18.24 -20.93
C PHE A 84 -15.34 19.72 -20.87
N PRO A 85 -16.49 20.05 -20.26
CA PRO A 85 -17.04 21.41 -20.23
C PRO A 85 -16.14 22.45 -19.56
N SER A 86 -15.50 22.06 -18.46
CA SER A 86 -14.52 22.85 -17.72
C SER A 86 -13.54 21.91 -17.03
N GLY A 87 -12.31 22.40 -16.85
CA GLY A 87 -11.15 21.70 -16.28
C GLY A 87 -11.50 20.37 -15.61
N GLY A 88 -11.07 19.27 -16.22
CA GLY A 88 -11.44 17.96 -15.74
C GLY A 88 -10.81 16.84 -16.55
N SER A 89 -11.07 15.65 -16.06
CA SER A 89 -10.68 14.36 -16.61
C SER A 89 -11.92 13.46 -16.66
N ASP A 90 -11.71 12.22 -17.10
CA ASP A 90 -12.64 11.14 -16.79
C ASP A 90 -12.94 11.07 -15.29
N ALA A 91 -14.06 10.42 -14.97
CA ALA A 91 -14.44 10.18 -13.59
C ALA A 91 -13.33 9.40 -12.86
N ASN A 92 -12.86 9.93 -11.73
CA ASN A 92 -11.80 9.30 -10.95
C ASN A 92 -12.10 9.45 -9.46
N LEU A 93 -12.03 8.35 -8.73
CA LEU A 93 -12.04 8.32 -7.27
C LEU A 93 -10.61 8.43 -6.77
N ASP A 94 -10.30 9.53 -6.11
CA ASP A 94 -9.02 9.66 -5.42
C ASP A 94 -9.05 8.78 -4.17
N ILE A 95 -8.33 7.66 -4.26
CA ILE A 95 -8.23 6.62 -3.23
C ILE A 95 -7.68 7.19 -1.91
N SER A 96 -6.87 8.25 -1.95
CA SER A 96 -6.27 8.85 -0.76
C SER A 96 -7.23 9.77 -0.01
N THR A 97 -8.09 10.48 -0.72
CA THR A 97 -9.04 11.43 -0.13
C THR A 97 -10.45 10.86 -0.01
N ASN A 98 -10.74 9.74 -0.68
CA ASN A 98 -12.07 9.15 -0.84
C ASN A 98 -13.06 10.06 -1.57
N GLU A 99 -12.58 11.00 -2.37
CA GLU A 99 -13.40 11.96 -3.11
C GLU A 99 -13.27 11.72 -4.61
N ALA A 100 -14.41 11.67 -5.29
CA ALA A 100 -14.45 11.55 -6.74
C ALA A 100 -14.35 12.92 -7.42
N THR A 101 -13.69 12.93 -8.56
CA THR A 101 -13.47 14.07 -9.44
C THR A 101 -13.82 13.68 -10.88
N GLY A 102 -13.74 14.65 -11.80
CA GLY A 102 -14.02 14.41 -13.21
C GLY A 102 -15.50 14.27 -13.56
N TRP A 103 -15.73 13.76 -14.76
CA TRP A 103 -17.03 13.81 -15.43
C TRP A 103 -17.51 12.43 -15.88
N ALA A 104 -18.83 12.25 -15.87
CA ALA A 104 -19.52 11.20 -16.60
C ALA A 104 -20.41 11.82 -17.70
N ARG A 105 -20.79 11.03 -18.69
CA ARG A 105 -21.55 11.50 -19.85
C ARG A 105 -22.79 10.66 -20.11
N ALA A 106 -23.97 11.26 -20.05
CA ALA A 106 -25.20 10.67 -20.56
C ALA A 106 -25.16 10.66 -22.10
N CYS A 107 -25.23 9.48 -22.69
CA CYS A 107 -25.09 9.31 -24.13
C CYS A 107 -26.21 9.98 -24.92
N ALA A 108 -27.43 10.04 -24.37
CA ALA A 108 -28.52 10.80 -24.99
C ALA A 108 -28.24 12.31 -25.15
N GLY A 109 -27.23 12.87 -24.46
CA GLY A 109 -26.76 14.24 -24.63
C GLY A 109 -25.65 14.40 -25.69
N THR A 110 -25.20 13.33 -26.33
CA THR A 110 -24.23 13.41 -27.44
C THR A 110 -24.92 13.49 -28.80
N GLU A 111 -24.23 13.97 -29.84
CA GLU A 111 -24.75 14.18 -31.20
C GLU A 111 -25.62 13.03 -31.73
N PHE A 112 -25.18 11.78 -31.52
CA PHE A 112 -25.89 10.57 -31.97
C PHE A 112 -26.60 9.78 -30.85
N GLY A 113 -26.59 10.27 -29.62
CA GLY A 113 -27.26 9.58 -28.51
C GLY A 113 -26.55 8.34 -27.95
N ASP A 114 -25.34 8.02 -28.42
CA ASP A 114 -24.66 6.74 -28.19
C ASP A 114 -23.24 6.85 -27.63
N CYS A 115 -22.78 8.06 -27.28
CA CYS A 115 -21.41 8.33 -26.83
C CYS A 115 -20.31 7.94 -27.83
N SER A 116 -20.63 7.71 -29.12
CA SER A 116 -19.61 7.45 -30.16
C SER A 116 -18.74 8.67 -30.45
N THR A 117 -19.29 9.86 -30.25
CA THR A 117 -18.59 11.14 -30.23
C THR A 117 -18.92 11.89 -28.95
N MET A 118 -18.04 12.80 -28.52
CA MET A 118 -18.29 13.69 -27.37
C MET A 118 -18.89 15.03 -27.79
N ALA A 119 -19.31 15.16 -29.05
CA ALA A 119 -19.99 16.34 -29.54
C ALA A 119 -21.40 16.41 -28.93
N ASP A 120 -21.85 17.62 -28.60
CA ASP A 120 -23.14 17.82 -27.94
C ASP A 120 -24.31 17.58 -28.88
N HIS A 121 -25.43 17.13 -28.33
CA HIS A 121 -26.65 16.94 -29.09
C HIS A 121 -27.16 18.29 -29.64
N PRO A 122 -27.51 18.40 -30.94
CA PRO A 122 -27.98 19.66 -31.55
C PRO A 122 -29.22 20.26 -30.88
N GLY A 123 -29.98 19.43 -30.16
CA GLY A 123 -31.14 19.83 -29.35
C GLY A 123 -30.80 20.58 -28.06
N GLY A 124 -29.52 20.82 -27.76
CA GLY A 124 -29.06 21.74 -26.73
C GLY A 124 -28.85 21.16 -25.34
N TRP A 125 -29.12 19.87 -25.12
CA TRP A 125 -28.69 19.18 -23.90
C TRP A 125 -27.36 18.48 -24.16
N ASP A 126 -26.39 18.72 -23.29
CA ASP A 126 -25.02 18.24 -23.40
C ASP A 126 -24.83 16.86 -22.71
N GLY A 127 -25.59 16.53 -21.68
CA GLY A 127 -25.50 15.25 -20.99
C GLY A 127 -24.32 15.11 -20.03
N TRP A 128 -23.62 16.20 -19.69
CA TRP A 128 -22.51 16.14 -18.74
C TRP A 128 -23.00 16.00 -17.30
N ILE A 129 -22.33 15.13 -16.54
CA ILE A 129 -22.59 14.87 -15.13
C ILE A 129 -21.28 15.08 -14.38
N SER A 130 -21.24 16.08 -13.48
CA SER A 130 -20.07 16.35 -12.67
C SER A 130 -20.13 15.58 -11.36
N LEU A 131 -19.02 14.94 -10.98
CA LEU A 131 -18.93 14.19 -9.72
C LEU A 131 -18.54 15.07 -8.52
N ASN A 132 -18.00 16.25 -8.75
CA ASN A 132 -17.76 17.23 -7.69
C ASN A 132 -17.91 18.67 -8.19
N CYS A 133 -18.10 19.59 -7.25
CA CYS A 133 -18.19 21.01 -7.58
C CYS A 133 -16.84 21.60 -8.05
N SER A 134 -15.71 21.01 -7.63
CA SER A 134 -14.35 21.52 -7.91
C SER A 134 -14.04 21.49 -9.41
N ASN A 135 -14.53 20.50 -10.13
CA ASN A 135 -14.47 20.35 -11.59
C ASN A 135 -15.10 21.55 -12.33
N THR A 136 -16.06 22.22 -11.68
CA THR A 136 -16.79 23.35 -12.27
C THR A 136 -16.23 24.71 -11.85
N GLY A 137 -15.23 24.75 -10.95
CA GLY A 137 -14.74 25.99 -10.33
C GLY A 137 -15.81 26.75 -9.53
N GLY A 138 -16.95 26.11 -9.24
CA GLY A 138 -18.19 26.74 -8.77
C GLY A 138 -18.58 26.45 -7.32
N CYS A 139 -17.71 25.85 -6.51
CA CYS A 139 -18.00 25.39 -5.13
C CYS A 139 -18.46 26.47 -4.13
N GLY A 140 -18.55 27.74 -4.51
CA GLY A 140 -18.97 28.82 -3.62
C GLY A 140 -20.45 28.83 -3.24
N THR A 141 -21.34 28.23 -4.05
CA THR A 141 -22.81 28.30 -3.84
C THR A 141 -23.47 26.94 -3.58
N SER A 142 -22.91 25.85 -4.08
CA SER A 142 -23.33 24.48 -3.77
C SER A 142 -22.09 23.59 -3.81
N SER A 143 -21.60 23.23 -2.63
CA SER A 143 -20.50 22.27 -2.50
C SER A 143 -21.08 20.86 -2.51
N TYR A 144 -20.74 20.08 -3.54
CA TYR A 144 -21.12 18.68 -3.66
C TYR A 144 -19.90 17.89 -4.10
N VAL A 145 -19.84 16.65 -3.64
CA VAL A 145 -18.79 15.70 -3.97
C VAL A 145 -19.39 14.32 -3.83
N VAL A 146 -19.10 13.46 -4.81
CA VAL A 146 -19.28 12.02 -4.66
C VAL A 146 -18.09 11.49 -3.87
N GLY A 147 -18.34 10.82 -2.75
CA GLY A 147 -17.30 10.18 -1.95
C GLY A 147 -17.48 8.69 -1.86
N ALA A 148 -16.50 7.96 -1.32
CA ALA A 148 -16.57 6.51 -1.11
C ALA A 148 -16.16 6.13 0.32
N GLY A 149 -17.00 5.39 1.03
CA GLY A 149 -16.71 5.03 2.42
C GLY A 149 -17.53 3.84 2.88
N GLY A 150 -16.89 2.86 3.53
CA GLY A 150 -17.58 1.71 4.13
C GLY A 150 -18.30 0.83 3.10
N GLY A 151 -17.77 0.75 1.88
CA GLY A 151 -18.37 -0.05 0.80
C GLY A 151 -19.58 0.60 0.10
N VAL A 152 -19.82 1.90 0.32
CA VAL A 152 -20.86 2.65 -0.39
C VAL A 152 -20.29 3.94 -0.99
N LEU A 153 -20.82 4.34 -2.14
CA LEU A 153 -20.67 5.72 -2.60
C LEU A 153 -21.58 6.61 -1.76
N THR A 154 -21.24 7.89 -1.67
CA THR A 154 -21.95 8.88 -0.86
C THR A 154 -22.04 10.19 -1.61
N GLY A 155 -23.00 11.02 -1.22
CA GLY A 155 -23.14 12.37 -1.76
C GLY A 155 -23.90 12.40 -3.08
N TYR A 156 -23.65 13.47 -3.85
CA TYR A 156 -24.44 13.79 -5.03
C TYR A 156 -23.54 14.19 -6.19
N ALA A 157 -23.91 13.72 -7.39
CA ALA A 157 -23.42 14.27 -8.65
C ALA A 157 -24.46 15.25 -9.22
N TRP A 158 -24.03 16.13 -10.14
CA TRP A 158 -24.88 17.12 -10.76
C TRP A 158 -24.84 17.04 -12.28
N GLY A 159 -26.00 16.93 -12.93
CA GLY A 159 -26.11 16.81 -14.39
C GLY A 159 -27.06 17.81 -15.03
N SER A 160 -26.89 19.11 -14.74
CA SER A 160 -27.73 20.23 -15.24
C SER A 160 -29.19 20.16 -14.76
N SER A 161 -30.08 20.97 -15.33
CA SER A 161 -31.52 20.93 -15.05
C SER A 161 -32.22 19.67 -15.58
N VAL A 162 -31.60 18.94 -16.53
CA VAL A 162 -32.20 17.73 -17.12
C VAL A 162 -32.03 16.53 -16.19
N ILE A 163 -30.83 16.25 -15.70
CA ILE A 163 -30.62 15.17 -14.73
C ILE A 163 -30.87 15.66 -13.30
N GLY A 164 -30.54 16.92 -13.02
CA GLY A 164 -30.60 17.46 -11.67
C GLY A 164 -29.54 16.84 -10.76
N TRP A 165 -29.89 16.77 -9.47
CA TRP A 165 -29.09 16.07 -8.45
C TRP A 165 -29.27 14.58 -8.61
N LEU A 166 -28.14 13.87 -8.70
CA LEU A 166 -28.09 12.42 -8.74
C LEU A 166 -27.50 11.92 -7.41
N ASP A 167 -28.36 11.35 -6.57
CA ASP A 167 -27.98 10.72 -5.31
C ASP A 167 -27.37 9.34 -5.57
N VAL A 168 -26.11 9.16 -5.20
CA VAL A 168 -25.38 7.90 -5.41
C VAL A 168 -25.29 7.05 -4.15
N SER A 169 -25.97 7.43 -3.06
CA SER A 169 -25.83 6.81 -1.74
C SER A 169 -26.27 5.34 -1.65
N ASN A 170 -26.95 4.83 -2.68
CA ASN A 170 -27.36 3.43 -2.81
C ASN A 170 -26.51 2.65 -3.84
N VAL A 171 -25.41 3.24 -4.30
CA VAL A 171 -24.40 2.56 -5.11
C VAL A 171 -23.37 1.96 -4.15
N THR A 172 -23.16 0.65 -4.26
CA THR A 172 -22.35 -0.13 -3.31
C THR A 172 -21.20 -0.84 -4.01
N PHE A 173 -20.14 -1.10 -3.26
CA PHE A 173 -18.98 -1.87 -3.69
C PHE A 173 -18.45 -2.72 -2.54
N THR A 174 -17.71 -3.78 -2.87
CA THR A 174 -17.01 -4.56 -1.85
C THR A 174 -15.63 -3.93 -1.65
N ALA A 175 -15.38 -3.37 -0.47
CA ALA A 175 -14.06 -2.84 -0.13
C ALA A 175 -13.01 -3.97 -0.23
N PRO A 176 -11.88 -3.74 -0.92
CA PRO A 176 -10.86 -4.77 -1.12
C PRO A 176 -10.16 -5.18 0.18
N CYS A 177 -10.11 -4.28 1.17
CA CYS A 177 -9.57 -4.54 2.50
C CYS A 177 -10.52 -4.06 3.60
N SER A 178 -10.39 -4.68 4.77
CA SER A 178 -10.99 -4.15 6.00
C SER A 178 -10.01 -3.16 6.65
N PRO A 179 -10.41 -1.92 6.95
CA PRO A 179 -9.56 -0.98 7.66
C PRO A 179 -9.14 -1.54 9.01
N GLY A 180 -7.90 -1.32 9.40
CA GLY A 180 -7.38 -1.84 10.65
C GLY A 180 -5.93 -1.49 10.90
N PHE A 181 -5.42 -2.01 12.01
CA PHE A 181 -4.02 -1.91 12.36
C PHE A 181 -3.34 -3.27 12.20
N GLN A 182 -2.07 -3.25 11.80
CA GLN A 182 -1.23 -4.43 11.71
C GLN A 182 0.17 -4.10 12.25
N CYS A 183 0.78 -5.01 13.01
CA CYS A 183 2.16 -4.81 13.45
C CYS A 183 3.14 -4.93 12.27
N LEU A 184 4.22 -4.15 12.33
CA LEU A 184 5.38 -4.34 11.45
C LEU A 184 6.00 -5.72 11.72
N ALA A 185 6.66 -6.29 10.70
CA ALA A 185 7.26 -7.63 10.80
C ALA A 185 8.33 -7.73 11.90
N ASP A 186 9.03 -6.63 12.18
CA ASP A 186 10.05 -6.53 13.25
C ASP A 186 9.47 -6.06 14.60
N LEU A 187 8.15 -5.83 14.67
CA LEU A 187 7.41 -5.35 15.83
C LEU A 187 7.89 -4.00 16.39
N SER A 188 8.69 -3.27 15.62
CA SER A 188 9.16 -1.93 15.98
C SER A 188 8.02 -0.90 16.01
N GLY A 189 6.84 -1.27 15.49
CA GLY A 189 5.69 -0.40 15.35
C GLY A 189 4.50 -1.10 14.72
N TYR A 190 3.51 -0.31 14.32
CA TYR A 190 2.32 -0.77 13.60
C TYR A 190 1.96 0.20 12.48
N GLU A 191 1.25 -0.32 11.50
CA GLU A 191 0.68 0.42 10.39
C GLU A 191 -0.84 0.40 10.45
N GLN A 192 -1.43 1.52 10.07
CA GLN A 192 -2.86 1.64 9.84
C GLN A 192 -3.11 1.51 8.34
N THR A 193 -3.99 0.59 7.97
CA THR A 193 -4.43 0.38 6.60
C THR A 193 -5.88 0.80 6.44
N ASP A 194 -6.21 1.43 5.31
CA ASP A 194 -7.57 1.83 4.98
C ASP A 194 -8.36 0.75 4.21
N GLN A 195 -9.56 1.12 3.75
CA GLN A 195 -10.44 0.22 2.99
C GLN A 195 -9.89 -0.15 1.60
N TRP A 196 -8.88 0.58 1.11
CA TRP A 196 -8.25 0.44 -0.20
C TRP A 196 -6.89 -0.26 -0.13
N CYS A 197 -6.59 -0.89 1.01
CA CYS A 197 -5.33 -1.57 1.27
C CYS A 197 -4.12 -0.63 1.27
N GLN A 198 -4.31 0.66 1.55
CA GLN A 198 -3.23 1.64 1.63
C GLN A 198 -2.80 1.89 3.06
N VAL A 199 -1.48 1.95 3.28
CA VAL A 199 -0.92 2.37 4.57
C VAL A 199 -1.11 3.88 4.68
N VAL A 200 -1.98 4.29 5.59
CA VAL A 200 -2.30 5.72 5.83
C VAL A 200 -1.48 6.31 6.98
N ASN A 201 -0.98 5.46 7.88
CA ASN A 201 -0.16 5.90 9.00
C ASN A 201 0.76 4.76 9.47
N THR A 202 1.99 5.10 9.85
CA THR A 202 2.94 4.18 10.46
C THR A 202 3.40 4.77 11.78
N THR A 203 3.26 4.02 12.87
CA THR A 203 3.63 4.45 14.22
C THR A 203 4.69 3.52 14.78
N ASN A 204 5.84 4.08 15.17
CA ASN A 204 6.91 3.34 15.82
C ASN A 204 6.73 3.34 17.34
N CYS A 205 6.95 2.18 17.94
CA CYS A 205 7.01 2.01 19.38
C CYS A 205 8.34 2.56 19.91
N SER A 206 8.28 3.35 20.98
CA SER A 206 9.49 3.85 21.64
C SER A 206 10.14 2.72 22.43
N SER A 207 11.44 2.49 22.22
CA SER A 207 12.20 1.51 22.99
C SER A 207 12.00 1.73 24.51
N PRO A 208 11.68 0.68 25.30
CA PRO A 208 11.75 -0.75 24.99
C PRO A 208 10.42 -1.41 24.57
N LEU A 209 9.46 -0.63 24.08
CA LEU A 209 8.13 -1.13 23.71
C LEU A 209 8.13 -1.75 22.32
N ILE A 210 7.26 -2.75 22.11
CA ILE A 210 6.99 -3.41 20.84
C ILE A 210 5.49 -3.37 20.52
N CYS A 211 5.11 -3.64 19.28
CA CYS A 211 3.71 -3.73 18.89
C CYS A 211 2.97 -4.90 19.57
N ASP A 212 1.77 -4.64 20.08
CA ASP A 212 0.87 -5.66 20.62
C ASP A 212 0.14 -6.38 19.48
N THR A 213 0.50 -7.64 19.23
CA THR A 213 -0.13 -8.46 18.18
C THR A 213 -1.53 -8.92 18.53
N GLY A 214 -1.90 -8.95 19.83
CA GLY A 214 -3.26 -9.25 20.29
C GLY A 214 -4.20 -8.05 20.16
N ASN A 215 -3.64 -6.84 20.14
CA ASN A 215 -4.36 -5.59 19.87
C ASN A 215 -3.50 -4.65 19.02
N PRO A 216 -3.38 -4.91 17.69
CA PRO A 216 -2.62 -4.06 16.80
C PRO A 216 -3.11 -2.61 16.88
N GLY A 217 -2.17 -1.67 16.93
CA GLY A 217 -2.46 -0.25 17.23
C GLY A 217 -2.02 0.19 18.63
N SER A 218 -1.43 -0.70 19.42
CA SER A 218 -0.87 -0.42 20.74
C SER A 218 0.58 -0.86 20.84
N CYS A 219 1.36 -0.16 21.67
CA CYS A 219 2.71 -0.55 22.04
C CYS A 219 2.71 -1.06 23.48
N VAL A 220 3.31 -2.23 23.70
CA VAL A 220 3.39 -2.90 25.01
C VAL A 220 4.85 -3.17 25.38
N ALA A 221 5.11 -3.33 26.67
CA ALA A 221 6.45 -3.70 27.12
C ALA A 221 6.79 -5.09 26.58
N ASN A 222 7.99 -5.21 26.01
CA ASN A 222 8.49 -6.53 25.65
C ASN A 222 8.80 -7.31 26.93
N THR A 223 7.95 -8.28 27.29
CA THR A 223 8.19 -9.15 28.45
C THR A 223 9.03 -10.37 28.09
N LEU A 224 9.20 -10.64 26.79
CA LEU A 224 10.09 -11.68 26.30
C LEU A 224 11.53 -11.29 26.66
N ALA A 225 12.13 -12.08 27.54
CA ALA A 225 13.51 -11.88 27.98
C ALA A 225 14.28 -13.18 27.81
N GLY A 226 15.55 -13.07 27.45
CA GLY A 226 16.45 -14.21 27.33
C GLY A 226 17.83 -13.89 27.88
N SER A 227 18.53 -14.91 28.31
CA SER A 227 19.95 -14.82 28.66
C SER A 227 20.69 -16.02 28.08
N ILE A 228 21.85 -15.75 27.49
CA ILE A 228 22.76 -16.78 26.98
C ILE A 228 24.16 -16.50 27.53
N SER A 229 24.89 -17.57 27.87
CA SER A 229 26.26 -17.50 28.35
C SER A 229 27.06 -18.67 27.81
N VAL A 230 28.33 -18.42 27.51
CA VAL A 230 29.28 -19.43 27.06
C VAL A 230 30.48 -19.51 27.99
N ARG A 231 30.91 -20.74 28.29
CA ARG A 231 32.05 -20.96 29.18
C ARG A 231 32.88 -22.18 28.73
N PRO A 232 34.17 -21.97 28.38
CA PRO A 232 34.91 -20.70 28.37
C PRO A 232 34.50 -19.78 27.21
N ALA A 233 34.56 -18.46 27.43
CA ALA A 233 34.31 -17.44 26.40
C ALA A 233 35.53 -17.15 25.50
N ALA A 234 36.69 -17.72 25.84
CA ALA A 234 37.88 -17.71 24.98
C ALA A 234 38.65 -19.02 25.15
N ALA A 235 39.01 -19.66 24.04
CA ALA A 235 39.73 -20.94 24.07
C ALA A 235 40.65 -21.09 22.84
N ARG A 236 41.38 -22.20 22.74
CA ARG A 236 42.22 -22.50 21.58
C ARG A 236 41.36 -23.03 20.44
N SER A 237 41.90 -22.92 19.23
CA SER A 237 41.29 -23.55 18.05
C SER A 237 41.13 -25.05 18.28
N GLY A 238 39.90 -25.55 18.15
CA GLY A 238 39.54 -26.96 18.38
C GLY A 238 38.96 -27.26 19.77
N ASP A 239 38.94 -26.27 20.69
CA ASP A 239 38.27 -26.42 21.98
C ASP A 239 36.75 -26.27 21.85
N THR A 240 36.00 -26.87 22.78
CA THR A 240 34.54 -26.72 22.88
C THR A 240 34.16 -25.73 23.99
N THR A 241 32.94 -25.20 23.93
CA THR A 241 32.39 -24.35 24.99
C THR A 241 31.04 -24.87 25.45
N GLU A 242 30.77 -24.73 26.74
CA GLU A 242 29.45 -25.00 27.31
C GLU A 242 28.57 -23.77 27.11
N ILE A 243 27.41 -23.96 26.50
CA ILE A 243 26.43 -22.93 26.19
C ILE A 243 25.26 -23.15 27.16
N THR A 244 24.94 -22.15 27.95
CA THR A 244 23.75 -22.18 28.83
C THR A 244 22.82 -21.04 28.47
N TRP A 245 21.53 -21.33 28.33
CA TRP A 245 20.52 -20.32 28.03
C TRP A 245 19.25 -20.52 28.84
N SER A 246 18.49 -19.43 28.99
CA SER A 246 17.15 -19.42 29.55
C SER A 246 16.33 -18.30 28.96
N SER A 247 15.03 -18.51 28.90
CA SER A 247 14.05 -17.53 28.42
C SER A 247 12.89 -17.36 29.39
N THR A 248 12.26 -16.19 29.36
CA THR A 248 11.04 -15.85 30.11
C THR A 248 10.00 -15.36 29.13
N ASP A 249 8.75 -15.79 29.31
CA ASP A 249 7.61 -15.48 28.43
C ASP A 249 7.77 -15.91 26.95
N ALA A 250 8.67 -16.87 26.69
CA ALA A 250 8.85 -17.53 25.40
C ALA A 250 8.02 -18.82 25.30
N ILE A 251 7.60 -19.18 24.07
CA ILE A 251 6.97 -20.48 23.74
C ILE A 251 7.98 -21.44 23.14
N SER A 252 8.85 -20.95 22.25
CA SER A 252 9.96 -21.72 21.71
C SER A 252 11.20 -20.84 21.67
N CYS A 253 12.36 -21.44 21.85
CA CYS A 253 13.63 -20.78 21.57
C CYS A 253 14.58 -21.73 20.87
N THR A 254 15.44 -21.16 20.03
CA THR A 254 16.51 -21.81 19.31
C THR A 254 17.80 -21.06 19.59
N VAL A 255 18.83 -21.75 20.05
CA VAL A 255 20.19 -21.21 20.07
C VAL A 255 20.87 -21.61 18.78
N GLU A 256 21.40 -20.65 18.03
CA GLU A 256 22.18 -20.89 16.82
C GLU A 256 23.65 -20.53 17.03
N GLN A 257 24.53 -21.46 16.66
CA GLN A 257 25.96 -21.21 16.55
C GLN A 257 26.28 -20.74 15.14
N GLN A 258 26.85 -19.54 15.01
CA GLN A 258 27.15 -18.90 13.73
C GLN A 258 28.60 -18.39 13.67
N ASN A 259 29.17 -18.35 12.46
CA ASN A 259 30.43 -17.64 12.26
C ASN A 259 30.21 -16.11 12.09
N ALA A 260 31.31 -15.35 12.04
CA ALA A 260 31.26 -13.90 11.75
C ALA A 260 30.58 -13.51 10.43
N ALA A 261 30.37 -14.46 9.51
CA ALA A 261 29.69 -14.26 8.23
C ALA A 261 28.20 -14.65 8.28
N GLY A 262 27.67 -15.08 9.43
CA GLY A 262 26.26 -15.49 9.61
C GLY A 262 25.94 -16.92 9.17
N ASN A 263 26.93 -17.76 8.85
CA ASN A 263 26.67 -19.15 8.50
C ASN A 263 26.46 -19.98 9.79
N ALA A 264 25.28 -20.56 9.95
CA ALA A 264 24.96 -21.44 11.06
C ALA A 264 25.67 -22.81 10.92
N SER A 265 26.26 -23.30 12.01
CA SER A 265 26.93 -24.60 12.08
C SER A 265 26.17 -25.62 12.93
N GLN A 266 25.49 -25.16 13.99
CA GLN A 266 24.71 -26.00 14.91
C GLN A 266 23.53 -25.20 15.48
N SER A 267 22.48 -25.91 15.88
CA SER A 267 21.34 -25.33 16.57
C SER A 267 20.79 -26.25 17.66
N TRP A 268 20.29 -25.64 18.75
CA TRP A 268 19.67 -26.32 19.88
C TRP A 268 18.33 -25.68 20.19
N THR A 269 17.33 -26.48 20.54
CA THR A 269 15.98 -25.98 20.83
C THR A 269 15.60 -26.21 22.29
N GLY A 270 14.85 -25.27 22.87
CA GLY A 270 14.34 -25.37 24.24
C GLY A 270 14.24 -24.02 24.92
N LEU A 271 13.31 -23.88 25.86
CA LEU A 271 13.12 -22.64 26.62
C LEU A 271 14.28 -22.33 27.58
N SER A 272 15.00 -23.37 27.99
CA SER A 272 16.25 -23.28 28.75
C SER A 272 17.04 -24.56 28.53
N GLY A 273 18.37 -24.49 28.60
CA GLY A 273 19.21 -25.65 28.43
C GLY A 273 20.68 -25.37 28.68
N THR A 274 21.45 -26.45 28.74
CA THR A 274 22.90 -26.45 28.77
C THR A 274 23.40 -27.49 27.78
N GLU A 275 24.18 -27.06 26.80
CA GLU A 275 24.71 -27.92 25.74
C GLU A 275 26.20 -27.63 25.52
N THR A 276 26.91 -28.55 24.89
CA THR A 276 28.32 -28.35 24.51
C THR A 276 28.42 -28.13 23.01
N SER A 277 29.13 -27.07 22.61
CA SER A 277 29.38 -26.77 21.20
C SER A 277 30.27 -27.82 20.53
N ASP A 278 30.20 -27.92 19.21
CA ASP A 278 31.28 -28.52 18.43
C ASP A 278 32.61 -27.74 18.61
N PRO A 279 33.76 -28.37 18.30
CA PRO A 279 35.06 -27.72 18.29
C PRO A 279 35.05 -26.39 17.53
N VAL A 280 35.36 -25.30 18.24
CA VAL A 280 35.34 -23.94 17.70
C VAL A 280 36.71 -23.61 17.13
N ASN A 281 36.78 -23.33 15.84
CA ASN A 281 38.05 -23.09 15.15
C ASN A 281 38.32 -21.62 14.83
N GLN A 282 37.30 -20.77 14.99
CA GLN A 282 37.32 -19.35 14.64
C GLN A 282 36.32 -18.59 15.51
N PHE A 283 36.36 -17.25 15.45
CA PHE A 283 35.36 -16.42 16.10
C PHE A 283 33.93 -16.88 15.78
N THR A 284 33.15 -17.10 16.83
CA THR A 284 31.83 -17.70 16.75
C THR A 284 30.85 -16.93 17.62
N ILE A 285 29.67 -16.67 17.10
CA ILE A 285 28.55 -16.00 17.75
C ILE A 285 27.49 -17.05 18.08
N PHE A 286 26.91 -16.95 19.28
CA PHE A 286 25.77 -17.73 19.71
C PHE A 286 24.60 -16.77 19.92
N SER A 287 23.55 -16.94 19.11
CA SER A 287 22.34 -16.12 19.18
C SER A 287 21.19 -16.95 19.75
N LEU A 288 20.51 -16.42 20.77
CA LEU A 288 19.29 -16.99 21.32
C LEU A 288 18.10 -16.33 20.63
N MET A 289 17.45 -17.10 19.78
CA MET A 289 16.24 -16.72 19.05
C MET A 289 15.02 -17.27 19.78
N CYS A 290 13.98 -16.47 20.02
CA CYS A 290 12.77 -16.92 20.71
C CYS A 290 11.48 -16.47 20.01
N THR A 291 10.42 -17.25 20.18
CA THR A 291 9.03 -16.91 19.84
C THR A 291 8.22 -16.78 21.12
N ASN A 292 7.07 -16.09 21.07
CA ASN A 292 6.14 -16.02 22.20
C ASN A 292 4.69 -16.32 21.76
N ALA A 293 3.77 -16.33 22.74
CA ALA A 293 2.34 -16.57 22.56
C ALA A 293 1.63 -15.54 21.68
N GLY A 294 2.24 -14.37 21.48
CA GLY A 294 1.70 -13.31 20.64
C GLY A 294 1.88 -13.56 19.15
N GLY A 295 2.50 -14.66 18.71
CA GLY A 295 2.76 -14.87 17.28
C GLY A 295 3.86 -13.96 16.73
N ILE A 296 4.74 -13.47 17.61
CA ILE A 296 5.99 -12.80 17.22
C ILE A 296 6.83 -13.81 16.42
N PRO A 297 7.27 -13.48 15.19
CA PRO A 297 8.25 -14.30 14.48
C PRO A 297 9.53 -14.42 15.31
N GLU A 298 10.25 -15.51 15.12
CA GLU A 298 11.47 -15.81 15.87
C GLU A 298 12.45 -14.61 15.87
N TYR A 299 12.78 -14.09 17.06
CA TYR A 299 13.55 -12.86 17.25
C TYR A 299 14.74 -13.08 18.19
N GLU A 300 15.88 -12.41 17.94
CA GLU A 300 17.08 -12.52 18.78
C GLU A 300 16.89 -11.78 20.11
N VAL A 301 16.71 -12.52 21.20
CA VAL A 301 16.51 -11.94 22.55
C VAL A 301 17.82 -11.72 23.30
N ALA A 302 18.88 -12.43 22.93
CA ALA A 302 20.22 -12.26 23.49
C ALA A 302 21.27 -12.91 22.57
N SER A 303 22.50 -12.40 22.58
CA SER A 303 23.65 -13.04 21.94
C SER A 303 24.93 -12.91 22.77
N THR A 304 25.86 -13.84 22.54
CA THR A 304 27.20 -13.84 23.11
C THR A 304 28.19 -14.40 22.09
N SER A 305 29.48 -14.11 22.25
CA SER A 305 30.51 -14.64 21.36
C SER A 305 31.58 -15.43 22.12
N MET A 306 32.30 -16.26 21.37
CA MET A 306 33.50 -16.96 21.83
C MET A 306 34.69 -16.57 20.95
N ASP A 307 35.77 -16.16 21.59
CA ASP A 307 37.02 -15.78 20.93
C ASP A 307 38.01 -16.94 20.84
N ILE A 308 38.84 -16.93 19.79
CA ILE A 308 39.98 -17.84 19.67
C ILE A 308 41.24 -17.12 20.12
N ILE A 309 41.93 -17.70 21.11
CA ILE A 309 43.20 -17.18 21.61
C ILE A 309 44.27 -17.43 20.54
N PRO A 310 44.90 -16.39 19.98
CA PRO A 310 45.97 -16.57 19.01
C PRO A 310 47.17 -17.26 19.67
N LEU A 311 47.79 -18.19 18.94
CA LEU A 311 49.08 -18.75 19.31
C LEU A 311 50.13 -17.65 19.18
N ASN A 312 50.51 -17.04 20.31
CA ASN A 312 51.74 -16.26 20.36
C ASN A 312 52.91 -17.22 20.14
N ILE A 313 53.44 -17.24 18.93
CA ILE A 313 54.76 -17.81 18.67
C ILE A 313 55.73 -16.79 19.23
N GLU A 314 56.23 -17.00 20.45
CA GLU A 314 57.44 -16.31 20.89
C GLU A 314 58.60 -16.82 20.02
N THR A 315 58.97 -16.03 19.01
CA THR A 315 60.23 -16.18 18.26
C THR A 315 61.31 -15.28 18.85
#